data_AF-A0A358KJH3-F1
#
_entry.id   AF-A0A358KJH3-F1
#
_cell.length_a   1.000
_cell.length_b   1.000
_cell.length_c   1.000
_cell.angle_alpha   90.00
_cell.angle_beta   90.00
_cell.angle_gamma   90.00
#
_symmetry.space_group_name_H-M   'P 1'
#
loop_
_entity.id
_entity.type
_entity.pdbx_description
1 polymer ?
#
loop_
_entity_poly.entity_id
_entity_poly.type
_entity_poly.pdbx_seq_one_letter_code
_entity_poly.pdbx_strand_id
1 'polypeptide(L)'
;LFFLGEYIAMFAISGLAVTLFLGAGGGPGVEALPWLKVIWFLAKVCILIGVMIWLRGTLPRLRVDQLMGFAWKFLLPLSILNIFIAGFAWHAKNANEGTAVSVIVWVAALIILYAAAKGLDRVNRAKVKPRTYQYGE
;
A
#
# COMPACT_ATOMS: atom_id res chain seq x y z
N LEU A 1 19.64 14.61 -17.97
CA LEU A 1 19.97 13.79 -16.78
C LEU A 1 18.81 13.72 -15.77
N PHE A 2 18.13 14.83 -15.46
CA PHE A 2 16.99 14.85 -14.53
C PHE A 2 15.88 13.83 -14.84
N PHE A 3 15.36 13.82 -16.08
CA PHE A 3 14.32 12.84 -16.48
C PHE A 3 14.78 11.39 -16.38
N LEU A 4 16.03 11.11 -16.77
CA LEU A 4 16.60 9.77 -16.63
C LEU A 4 16.64 9.34 -15.15
N GLY A 5 17.00 10.26 -14.25
CA GLY A 5 16.98 10.02 -12.81
C GLY A 5 15.58 9.72 -12.28
N GLU A 6 14.54 10.43 -12.74
CA GLU A 6 13.15 10.17 -12.33
C GLU A 6 12.66 8.78 -12.76
N TYR A 7 13.03 8.34 -13.98
CA TYR A 7 12.71 6.99 -14.45
C TYR A 7 13.48 5.89 -13.69
N ILE A 8 14.75 6.13 -13.37
CA ILE A 8 15.54 5.20 -12.55
C ILE A 8 14.95 5.10 -11.14
N ALA A 9 14.49 6.20 -10.56
CA ALA A 9 13.83 6.19 -9.25
C ALA A 9 12.53 5.37 -9.27
N MET A 10 11.72 5.51 -10.34
CA MET A 10 10.51 4.70 -10.52
C MET A 10 10.82 3.21 -10.63
N PHE A 11 11.89 2.85 -11.35
CA PHE A 11 12.37 1.47 -11.45
C PHE A 11 12.84 0.94 -10.09
N ALA A 12 13.64 1.72 -9.35
CA ALA A 12 14.16 1.33 -8.05
C ALA A 12 13.05 1.11 -7.00
N ILE A 13 12.06 2.02 -6.93
CA ILE A 13 10.91 1.88 -6.02
C ILE A 13 10.08 0.64 -6.37
N SER A 14 9.85 0.38 -7.66
CA SER A 14 9.12 -0.81 -8.10
C SER A 14 9.88 -2.09 -7.75
N GLY A 15 11.21 -2.10 -7.94
CA GLY A 15 12.07 -3.21 -7.54
C GLY A 15 12.01 -3.51 -6.05
N LEU A 16 12.12 -2.46 -5.20
CA LEU A 16 12.00 -2.58 -3.75
C LEU A 16 10.61 -3.07 -3.31
N ALA A 17 9.54 -2.61 -3.96
CA ALA A 17 8.20 -3.07 -3.65
C ALA A 17 8.03 -4.57 -3.94
N VAL A 18 8.58 -5.05 -5.05
CA VAL A 18 8.53 -6.47 -5.43
C VAL A 18 9.31 -7.35 -4.44
N THR A 19 10.48 -6.90 -3.99
CA THR A 19 11.30 -7.68 -3.05
C THR A 19 10.71 -7.72 -1.65
N LEU A 20 10.23 -6.59 -1.13
CA LEU A 20 9.74 -6.48 0.24
C LEU A 20 8.34 -7.07 0.43
N PHE A 21 7.45 -6.90 -0.55
CA PHE A 21 6.03 -7.23 -0.36
C PHE A 21 5.54 -8.39 -1.24
N LEU A 22 6.02 -8.51 -2.48
CA LEU A 22 5.50 -9.52 -3.44
C LEU A 22 6.35 -10.80 -3.49
N GLY A 23 7.29 -10.98 -2.56
CA GLY A 23 8.11 -12.19 -2.45
C GLY A 23 9.11 -12.38 -3.58
N ALA A 24 9.58 -11.29 -4.21
CA ALA A 24 10.56 -11.28 -5.29
C ALA A 24 10.23 -12.28 -6.42
N GLY A 25 10.95 -13.40 -6.47
CA GLY A 25 10.81 -14.46 -7.47
C GLY A 25 9.89 -15.61 -7.08
N GLY A 26 9.13 -15.52 -5.97
CA GLY A 26 8.17 -16.55 -5.56
C GLY A 26 6.97 -16.61 -6.51
N GLY A 27 6.77 -17.76 -7.14
CA GLY A 27 5.68 -18.04 -8.07
C GLY A 27 5.52 -19.55 -8.31
N PRO A 28 4.36 -20.02 -8.80
CA PRO A 28 4.14 -21.42 -9.11
C PRO A 28 5.14 -21.89 -10.19
N GLY A 29 5.74 -23.08 -10.01
CA GLY A 29 6.71 -23.68 -10.95
C GLY A 29 8.18 -23.29 -10.72
N VAL A 30 8.47 -22.45 -9.74
CA VAL A 30 9.84 -22.02 -9.38
C VAL A 30 10.68 -23.14 -8.77
N GLU A 31 10.03 -24.12 -8.13
CA GLU A 31 10.70 -25.30 -7.53
C GLU A 31 11.27 -26.23 -8.60
N ALA A 32 10.65 -26.29 -9.78
CA ALA A 32 11.09 -27.13 -10.89
C ALA A 32 12.20 -26.47 -11.74
N LEU A 33 12.19 -25.14 -11.88
CA LEU A 33 13.13 -24.40 -12.73
C LEU A 33 13.63 -23.13 -12.02
N PRO A 34 14.85 -23.14 -11.46
CA PRO A 34 15.40 -22.00 -10.72
C PRO A 34 15.53 -20.70 -11.54
N TRP A 35 15.70 -20.78 -12.86
CA TRP A 35 15.79 -19.60 -13.73
C TRP A 35 14.48 -18.81 -13.79
N LEU A 36 13.34 -19.46 -13.50
CA LEU A 36 12.01 -18.85 -13.60
C LEU A 36 11.82 -17.76 -12.53
N LYS A 37 12.63 -17.79 -11.46
CA LYS A 37 12.67 -16.76 -10.40
C LYS A 37 12.95 -15.36 -10.98
N VAL A 38 13.91 -15.26 -11.90
CA VAL A 38 14.32 -13.98 -12.49
C VAL A 38 13.22 -13.45 -13.42
N ILE A 39 12.59 -14.33 -14.19
CA ILE A 39 11.50 -13.99 -15.09
C ILE A 39 10.29 -13.48 -14.29
N TRP A 40 9.93 -14.18 -13.20
CA TRP A 40 8.83 -13.76 -12.33
C TRP A 40 9.11 -12.44 -11.61
N PHE A 41 10.35 -12.25 -11.15
CA PHE A 41 10.77 -10.98 -10.57
C PHE A 41 10.61 -9.83 -11.57
N LEU A 42 11.18 -9.99 -12.78
CA LEU A 42 11.12 -8.98 -13.82
C LEU A 42 9.67 -8.71 -14.26
N ALA A 43 8.86 -9.75 -14.39
CA ALA A 43 7.44 -9.62 -14.73
C ALA A 43 6.68 -8.78 -13.69
N LYS A 44 6.86 -9.05 -12.39
CA LYS A 44 6.24 -8.27 -11.31
C LYS A 44 6.70 -6.81 -11.32
N VAL A 45 7.98 -6.55 -11.58
CA VAL A 45 8.52 -5.19 -11.70
C VAL A 45 7.89 -4.46 -12.89
N CYS A 46 7.81 -5.11 -14.06
CA CYS A 46 7.17 -4.54 -15.24
C CYS A 46 5.68 -4.24 -15.01
N ILE A 47 4.96 -5.11 -14.30
CA ILE A 47 3.56 -4.88 -13.92
C ILE A 47 3.44 -3.63 -13.04
N LEU A 48 4.28 -3.49 -12.01
CA LEU A 48 4.27 -2.31 -11.13
C LEU A 48 4.61 -1.02 -11.87
N ILE A 49 5.59 -1.04 -12.77
CA ILE A 49 5.90 0.12 -13.62
C ILE A 49 4.71 0.45 -14.52
N GLY A 50 4.06 -0.56 -15.11
CA GLY A 50 2.82 -0.39 -15.89
C GLY A 50 1.72 0.28 -15.08
N VAL A 51 1.52 -0.11 -13.82
CA VAL A 51 0.59 0.53 -12.89
C VAL A 51 0.98 1.98 -12.60
N MET A 52 2.27 2.27 -12.38
CA MET A 52 2.75 3.64 -12.12
C MET A 52 2.54 4.57 -13.33
N ILE A 53 2.76 4.05 -14.54
CA ILE A 53 2.47 4.76 -15.78
C ILE A 53 0.95 4.98 -15.92
N TRP A 54 0.15 3.97 -15.61
CA TRP A 54 -1.31 4.08 -15.65
C TRP A 54 -1.83 5.14 -14.68
N LEU A 55 -1.37 5.13 -13.42
CA LEU A 55 -1.72 6.13 -12.41
C LEU A 55 -1.35 7.55 -12.84
N ARG A 56 -0.21 7.73 -13.52
CA ARG A 56 0.21 9.03 -14.07
C ARG A 56 -0.73 9.52 -15.18
N GLY A 57 -1.36 8.60 -15.91
CA GLY A 57 -2.37 8.92 -16.93
C GLY A 57 -3.77 9.19 -16.38
N THR A 58 -4.19 8.53 -15.30
CA THR A 58 -5.58 8.61 -14.80
C THR A 58 -5.79 9.62 -13.68
N LEU A 59 -4.77 9.93 -12.87
CA LEU A 59 -4.96 10.77 -11.69
C LEU A 59 -4.98 12.27 -12.05
N PRO A 60 -6.06 13.01 -11.72
CA PRO A 60 -6.08 14.46 -11.79
C PRO A 60 -5.02 15.04 -10.85
N ARG A 61 -4.38 16.16 -11.23
CA ARG A 61 -3.34 16.81 -10.41
C ARG A 61 -3.86 17.12 -9.00
N LEU A 62 -3.39 16.38 -8.00
CA LEU A 62 -3.71 16.62 -6.59
C LEU A 62 -2.78 17.67 -5.99
N ARG A 63 -3.30 18.52 -5.11
CA ARG A 63 -2.48 19.50 -4.39
C ARG A 63 -1.61 18.77 -3.37
N VAL A 64 -0.33 19.16 -3.27
CA VAL A 64 0.64 18.55 -2.33
C VAL A 64 0.13 18.58 -0.89
N ASP A 65 -0.56 19.64 -0.48
CA ASP A 65 -1.16 19.75 0.86
C ASP A 65 -2.21 18.68 1.14
N GLN A 66 -3.00 18.29 0.12
CA GLN A 66 -3.99 17.22 0.26
C GLN A 66 -3.30 15.86 0.38
N LEU A 67 -2.23 15.64 -0.39
CA LEU A 67 -1.41 14.43 -0.31
C LEU A 67 -0.71 14.33 1.05
N MET A 68 -0.18 15.44 1.56
CA MET A 68 0.48 15.51 2.87
C MET A 68 -0.53 15.24 3.99
N GLY A 69 -1.72 15.83 3.91
CA GLY A 69 -2.81 15.57 4.84
C GLY A 69 -3.21 14.09 4.87
N PHE A 70 -3.32 13.45 3.69
CA PHE A 70 -3.58 12.02 3.59
C PHE A 70 -2.44 11.17 4.17
N ALA A 71 -1.19 11.49 3.85
CA ALA A 71 -0.03 10.77 4.36
C ALA A 71 0.08 10.83 5.90
N TRP A 72 -0.08 12.02 6.49
CA TRP A 72 0.08 12.21 7.92
C TRP A 72 -1.13 11.81 8.74
N LYS A 73 -2.35 12.13 8.28
CA LYS A 73 -3.56 11.84 9.06
C LYS A 73 -4.09 10.44 8.84
N PHE A 74 -3.81 9.83 7.69
CA PHE A 74 -4.38 8.53 7.33
C PHE A 74 -3.32 7.42 7.24
N LEU A 75 -2.29 7.59 6.42
CA LEU A 75 -1.32 6.52 6.17
C LEU A 75 -0.43 6.21 7.39
N LEU A 76 0.04 7.24 8.11
CA LEU A 76 0.95 7.06 9.24
C LEU A 76 0.30 6.32 10.43
N PRO A 77 -0.92 6.69 10.91
CA PRO A 77 -1.58 5.92 11.96
C PRO A 77 -1.91 4.48 11.53
N LEU A 78 -2.27 4.29 10.26
CA LEU A 78 -2.63 2.98 9.72
C LEU A 78 -1.41 2.05 9.62
N SER A 79 -0.23 2.57 9.25
CA SER A 79 1.00 1.77 9.18
C SER A 79 1.46 1.31 10.56
N ILE A 80 1.38 2.18 11.57
CA ILE A 80 1.69 1.82 12.96
C ILE A 80 0.74 0.73 13.46
N LEU A 81 -0.57 0.89 13.24
CA LEU A 81 -1.57 -0.11 13.61
C LEU A 81 -1.30 -1.46 12.92
N ASN A 82 -0.94 -1.44 11.64
CA ASN A 82 -0.60 -2.65 10.89
C ASN A 82 0.59 -3.40 11.50
N ILE A 83 1.62 -2.70 11.99
CA ILE A 83 2.78 -3.32 12.65
C ILE A 83 2.37 -4.00 13.95
N PHE A 84 1.55 -3.35 14.79
CA PHE A 84 1.05 -3.96 16.03
C PHE A 84 0.23 -5.21 15.76
N ILE A 85 -0.67 -5.15 14.77
CA ILE A 85 -1.50 -6.28 14.36
C ILE A 85 -0.64 -7.42 13.82
N ALA A 86 0.34 -7.12 12.96
CA ALA A 86 1.26 -8.13 12.42
C ALA A 86 2.09 -8.81 13.52
N GLY A 87 2.56 -8.04 14.52
CA GLY A 87 3.27 -8.57 15.68
C GLY A 87 2.40 -9.50 16.53
N PHE A 88 1.16 -9.09 16.83
CA PHE A 88 0.20 -9.94 17.54
C PHE A 88 -0.15 -11.20 16.74
N ALA A 89 -0.35 -11.06 15.42
CA ALA A 89 -0.65 -12.19 14.54
C ALA A 89 0.50 -13.20 14.49
N TRP A 90 1.75 -12.73 14.46
CA TRP A 90 2.92 -13.60 14.52
C TRP A 90 2.99 -14.36 15.86
N HIS A 91 2.75 -13.67 16.98
CA HIS A 91 2.71 -14.31 18.30
C HIS A 91 1.59 -15.36 18.41
N ALA A 92 0.38 -15.04 17.92
CA ALA A 92 -0.76 -15.95 17.91
C ALA A 92 -0.51 -17.20 17.05
N LYS A 93 0.19 -17.06 15.92
CA LYS A 93 0.58 -18.18 15.05
C LYS A 93 1.62 -19.09 15.72
N ASN A 94 2.54 -18.53 16.51
CA ASN A 94 3.55 -19.32 17.24
C ASN A 94 2.95 -20.13 18.40
N ALA A 95 1.77 -19.75 18.90
CA ALA A 95 1.07 -20.46 19.98
C ALA A 95 0.18 -21.62 19.50
N ASN A 96 -0.28 -21.61 18.24
CA ASN A 96 -1.18 -22.63 17.69
C ASN A 96 -0.88 -22.89 16.20
N GLU A 97 -0.41 -24.09 15.86
CA GLU A 97 -0.10 -24.52 14.48
C GLU A 97 -1.35 -24.83 13.62
N GLY A 98 -2.55 -24.43 14.06
CA GLY A 98 -3.80 -24.64 13.32
C GLY A 98 -3.95 -23.66 12.15
N THR A 99 -4.13 -24.18 10.93
CA THR A 99 -4.43 -23.37 9.73
C THR A 99 -5.68 -22.50 9.90
N ALA A 100 -6.69 -22.98 10.65
CA ALA A 100 -7.89 -22.22 10.97
C ALA A 100 -7.62 -20.99 11.85
N VAL A 101 -6.71 -21.09 12.83
CA VAL A 101 -6.36 -19.98 13.74
C VAL A 101 -5.62 -18.89 12.97
N SER A 102 -4.71 -19.27 12.06
CA SER A 102 -4.05 -18.31 11.16
C SER A 102 -5.10 -17.54 10.36
N VAL A 103 -6.04 -18.21 9.69
CA VAL A 103 -7.07 -17.56 8.88
C VAL A 103 -7.94 -16.60 9.73
N ILE A 104 -8.35 -17.01 10.93
CA ILE A 104 -9.14 -16.16 11.84
C ILE A 104 -8.36 -14.91 12.24
N VAL A 105 -7.07 -15.04 12.57
CA VAL A 105 -6.19 -13.92 12.94
C VAL A 105 -6.00 -12.96 11.76
N TRP A 106 -5.79 -13.46 10.55
CA TRP A 106 -5.71 -12.64 9.34
C TRP A 106 -7.02 -11.91 9.04
N VAL A 107 -8.17 -12.57 9.21
CA VAL A 107 -9.49 -11.95 9.02
C VAL A 107 -9.75 -10.88 10.09
N ALA A 108 -9.44 -11.15 11.35
CA ALA A 108 -9.57 -10.17 12.44
C ALA A 108 -8.66 -8.96 12.22
N ALA A 109 -7.41 -9.19 11.79
CA ALA A 109 -6.46 -8.14 11.41
C ALA A 109 -7.03 -7.23 10.31
N LEU A 110 -7.60 -7.82 9.25
CA LEU A 110 -8.21 -7.07 8.15
C LEU A 110 -9.44 -6.28 8.59
N ILE A 111 -10.27 -6.85 9.47
CA ILE A 111 -11.45 -6.16 10.02
C ILE A 111 -11.04 -4.98 10.89
N ILE A 112 -10.02 -5.14 11.75
CA ILE A 112 -9.51 -4.07 12.62
C ILE A 112 -8.90 -2.95 11.78
N LEU A 113 -8.11 -3.29 10.75
CA LEU A 113 -7.57 -2.31 9.81
C LEU A 113 -8.67 -1.58 9.04
N TYR A 114 -9.69 -2.29 8.57
CA TYR A 114 -10.83 -1.67 7.89
C TYR A 114 -11.63 -0.74 8.81
N ALA A 115 -11.88 -1.16 10.05
CA ALA A 115 -12.59 -0.36 11.04
C ALA A 115 -11.80 0.90 11.41
N ALA A 116 -10.49 0.78 11.59
CA ALA A 116 -9.60 1.91 11.84
C ALA A 116 -9.54 2.87 10.65
N ALA A 117 -9.39 2.34 9.43
CA ALA A 117 -9.44 3.14 8.20
C ALA A 117 -10.76 3.91 8.08
N LYS A 118 -11.90 3.25 8.31
CA LYS A 118 -13.23 3.90 8.26
C LYS A 118 -13.44 4.92 9.38
N GLY A 119 -12.89 4.67 10.57
CA GLY A 119 -12.90 5.63 11.69
C GLY A 119 -12.09 6.88 11.38
N LEU A 120 -10.92 6.71 10.76
CA LEU A 120 -10.00 7.79 10.41
C LEU A 120 -10.55 8.65 9.26
N ASP A 121 -11.25 8.05 8.30
CA ASP A 121 -11.98 8.77 7.24
C ASP A 121 -13.14 9.63 7.78
N ARG A 122 -13.84 9.16 8.83
CA ARG A 122 -14.86 9.97 9.51
C ARG A 122 -14.27 11.21 10.19
N VAL A 123 -13.07 11.11 10.75
CA VAL A 123 -12.37 12.23 11.42
C VAL A 123 -11.78 13.20 10.38
N ASN A 124 -11.35 12.70 9.23
CA ASN A 124 -10.71 13.52 8.19
C ASN A 124 -11.70 14.15 7.19
N ARG A 125 -13.01 13.85 7.28
CA ARG A 125 -14.01 14.54 6.45
C ARG A 125 -14.01 16.02 6.81
N ALA A 126 -13.39 16.83 5.96
CA ALA A 126 -13.44 18.27 6.05
C ALA A 126 -14.93 18.67 6.08
N LYS A 127 -15.34 19.39 7.13
CA LYS A 127 -16.62 20.10 7.13
C LYS A 127 -16.50 21.18 6.04
N VAL A 128 -16.80 20.82 4.80
CA VAL A 128 -16.82 21.76 3.67
C VAL A 128 -18.00 22.68 3.93
N LYS A 129 -17.74 23.81 4.61
CA LYS A 129 -18.69 24.91 4.70
C LYS A 129 -18.84 25.47 3.28
N PRO A 130 -20.07 25.61 2.75
CA PRO A 130 -20.30 26.36 1.52
C PRO A 130 -19.69 27.74 1.69
N ARG A 131 -18.82 28.18 0.77
CA ARG A 131 -18.34 29.57 0.76
C ARG A 131 -19.53 30.45 0.43
N THR A 132 -20.08 31.13 1.42
CA THR A 132 -21.06 32.21 1.20
C THR A 132 -20.31 33.39 0.61
N TYR A 133 -20.49 33.60 -0.69
CA TYR A 133 -20.08 34.83 -1.35
C TYR A 133 -21.03 35.94 -0.89
N GLN A 134 -20.57 36.79 0.03
CA GLN A 134 -21.24 38.06 0.26
C GLN A 134 -20.88 38.96 -0.91
N TYR A 135 -21.81 39.04 -1.88
CA TYR A 135 -21.78 40.13 -2.84
C TYR A 135 -22.04 41.41 -2.05
N GLY A 136 -21.12 42.37 -2.15
CA GLY A 136 -21.30 43.68 -1.52
C GLY A 136 -22.56 44.32 -2.10
N GLU A 137 -23.51 44.63 -1.22
CA GLU A 137 -24.63 45.53 -1.50
C GLU A 137 -24.14 46.98 -1.51
#